data_AF-J9E3P8-F1
#
_entry.id   AF-J9E3P8-F1
#
_cell.length_a   1.000
_cell.length_b   1.000
_cell.length_c   1.000
_cell.angle_alpha   90.00
_cell.angle_beta   90.00
_cell.angle_gamma   90.00
#
_symmetry.space_group_name_H-M   'P 1'
#
loop_
_entity.id
_entity.type
_entity.pdbx_description
1 polymer ?
#
loop_
_entity_poly.entity_id
_entity_poly.type
_entity_poly.pdbx_seq_one_letter_code
_entity_poly.pdbx_strand_id
1 'polypeptide(L)' 'VSVIRFASSTDVVIPFKISQNPNEIMEKVNKIKFTGGSTRIAEVVNLAVSDLSRWRRDDAIQVRN' A
#
# COMPACT_ATOMS: atom_id res chain seq x y z
N VAL A 1 0.63 -7.51 4.02
CA VAL A 1 1.28 -6.87 2.85
C VAL A 1 0.42 -5.70 2.44
N SER A 2 0.99 -4.58 2.01
CA SER A 2 0.23 -3.47 1.41
C SER A 2 0.60 -3.28 -0.05
N VAL A 3 -0.35 -2.74 -0.82
CA VAL A 3 -0.17 -2.36 -2.22
C VAL A 3 -0.77 -0.99 -2.42
N ILE A 4 0.07 -0.07 -2.91
CA ILE A 4 -0.32 1.31 -3.20
C ILE A 4 -0.05 1.54 -4.68
N ARG A 5 -1.07 1.98 -5.40
CA ARG A 5 -0.94 2.37 -6.81
C ARG A 5 -0.63 3.86 -6.85
N PHE A 6 0.31 4.24 -7.71
CA PHE A 6 0.65 5.65 -7.94
C PHE A 6 0.91 5.93 -9.41
N ALA A 7 0.35 7.03 -9.89
CA ALA A 7 0.71 7.69 -11.15
C ALA A 7 0.29 9.17 -11.02
N SER A 8 -0.68 9.62 -11.81
CA SER A 8 -1.32 10.94 -11.67
C SER A 8 -2.15 11.10 -10.39
N SER A 9 -2.51 10.00 -9.74
CA SER A 9 -3.14 9.93 -8.41
C SER A 9 -2.54 8.78 -7.59
N THR A 10 -2.75 8.80 -6.28
CA THR A 10 -2.28 7.75 -5.36
C THR A 10 -3.44 7.10 -4.61
N ASP A 11 -3.48 5.77 -4.59
CA ASP A 11 -4.54 5.00 -3.92
C ASP A 11 -3.98 3.80 -3.15
N VAL A 12 -4.44 3.61 -1.91
CA VAL A 12 -4.21 2.37 -1.16
C VAL A 12 -5.17 1.30 -1.69
N VAL A 13 -4.67 0.39 -2.52
CA VAL A 13 -5.46 -0.71 -3.10
C VAL A 13 -5.62 -1.85 -2.10
N ILE A 14 -4.53 -2.14 -1.38
CA ILE A 14 -4.49 -3.18 -0.36
C ILE A 14 -3.84 -2.56 0.88
N PRO A 15 -4.59 -2.31 1.98
CA PRO A 15 -4.04 -1.70 3.18
C PRO A 15 -3.13 -2.66 3.94
N PHE A 16 -2.22 -2.18 4.78
CA PHE A 16 -1.34 -3.00 5.62
C PHE A 16 -2.06 -3.68 6.81
N LYS A 17 -3.33 -4.06 6.65
CA LYS A 17 -4.18 -4.64 7.70
C LYS A 17 -3.72 -6.06 8.08
N ILE A 18 -3.92 -6.44 9.35
CA ILE A 18 -3.72 -7.80 9.86
C ILE A 18 -4.81 -8.74 9.32
N SER A 19 -4.51 -10.04 9.22
CA SER A 19 -5.44 -11.11 8.81
C SER A 19 -5.90 -11.03 7.36
N GLN A 20 -5.00 -10.64 6.45
CA GLN A 20 -5.29 -10.70 5.01
C GLN A 20 -5.17 -12.13 4.51
N ASN A 21 -6.19 -12.59 3.78
CA ASN A 21 -6.18 -13.87 3.10
C ASN A 21 -5.34 -13.76 1.80
N PRO A 22 -4.34 -14.64 1.56
CA PRO A 22 -3.56 -14.63 0.32
C PRO A 22 -4.41 -14.63 -0.96
N ASN A 23 -5.49 -15.40 -1.02
CA ASN A 23 -6.36 -15.46 -2.20
C ASN A 23 -7.08 -14.13 -2.45
N GLU A 24 -7.54 -13.45 -1.40
CA GLU A 24 -8.15 -12.13 -1.51
C GLU A 24 -7.12 -11.06 -1.93
N ILE A 25 -5.88 -11.17 -1.47
CA ILE A 25 -4.78 -10.31 -1.90
C ILE A 25 -4.56 -10.50 -3.41
N MET A 26 -4.43 -11.75 -3.87
CA MET A 26 -4.20 -12.06 -5.28
C MET A 26 -5.35 -11.58 -6.16
N GLU A 27 -6.59 -11.76 -5.73
CA GLU A 27 -7.76 -11.25 -6.45
C GLU A 27 -7.73 -9.72 -6.58
N LYS A 28 -7.39 -9.00 -5.50
CA LYS A 28 -7.26 -7.53 -5.53
C LYS A 28 -6.12 -7.07 -6.43
N VAL A 29 -4.97 -7.74 -6.39
CA VAL A 29 -3.82 -7.45 -7.27
C VAL A 29 -4.22 -7.60 -8.74
N ASN A 30 -4.90 -8.70 -9.10
CA ASN A 30 -5.33 -8.95 -10.47
C ASN A 30 -6.31 -7.90 -11.03
N LYS A 31 -7.02 -7.19 -10.15
CA LYS A 31 -7.98 -6.12 -10.52
C LYS A 31 -7.34 -4.73 -10.62
N ILE A 32 -6.05 -4.58 -10.30
CA ILE A 32 -5.35 -3.29 -10.38
C ILE A 32 -5.26 -2.86 -11.85
N LYS A 33 -5.92 -1.75 -12.18
CA LYS A 33 -5.84 -1.14 -13.51
C LYS A 33 -4.62 -0.24 -13.62
N PHE A 34 -3.91 -0.35 -14.73
CA PHE A 34 -2.93 0.65 -15.17
C PHE A 34 -3.66 1.94 -15.56
N THR A 35 -3.28 3.06 -14.96
CA THR A 35 -3.94 4.36 -15.16
C THR A 35 -3.12 5.34 -16.01
N GLY A 36 -1.82 5.08 -16.23
CA GLY A 36 -0.92 6.02 -16.90
C GLY A 36 -0.75 7.36 -16.17
N GLY A 37 -0.01 8.29 -16.78
CA GLY A 37 0.16 9.65 -16.28
C GLY A 37 1.51 9.94 -15.61
N SER A 38 1.71 11.20 -15.20
CA SER A 38 2.94 11.69 -14.55
C SER A 38 3.14 11.07 -13.17
N THR A 39 4.39 10.77 -12.80
CA THR A 39 4.71 10.13 -11.52
C THR A 39 4.73 11.11 -10.35
N ARG A 40 3.93 10.87 -9.29
CA ARG A 40 3.92 11.66 -8.05
C ARG A 40 4.54 10.91 -6.86
N ILE A 41 5.88 10.88 -6.81
CA ILE A 41 6.63 10.06 -5.84
C ILE A 41 6.45 10.55 -4.39
N ALA A 42 6.48 11.86 -4.15
CA ALA A 42 6.36 12.39 -2.78
C ALA A 42 5.00 12.07 -2.15
N GLU A 43 3.93 12.14 -2.94
CA GLU A 43 2.56 11.84 -2.51
C GLU A 43 2.43 10.36 -2.10
N VAL A 44 2.99 9.43 -2.89
CA VAL A 44 2.91 8.00 -2.59
C VAL A 44 3.72 7.62 -1.36
N VAL A 45 4.89 8.24 -1.14
CA VAL A 45 5.72 7.97 0.05
C VAL A 45 4.96 8.38 1.32
N ASN A 46 4.36 9.56 1.33
CA ASN A 46 3.57 10.04 2.47
C ASN A 46 2.37 9.12 2.75
N LEU A 47 1.67 8.69 1.70
CA LEU A 47 0.55 7.76 1.83
C LEU A 47 0.99 6.40 2.36
N ALA A 48 2.14 5.88 1.91
CA ALA A 48 2.70 4.62 2.37
C ALA A 48 3.08 4.65 3.85
N VAL A 49 3.76 5.71 4.30
CA VAL A 49 4.11 5.88 5.70
C VAL A 49 2.85 6.00 6.57
N SER A 50 1.82 6.69 6.08
CA SER A 50 0.53 6.83 6.78
C SER A 50 -0.19 5.48 6.93
N ASP A 51 -0.30 4.69 5.86
CA ASP A 51 -0.94 3.36 5.91
C ASP A 51 -0.16 2.40 6.82
N LEU A 52 1.17 2.38 6.72
CA LEU A 52 2.03 1.57 7.60
C LEU A 52 1.87 1.96 9.07
N SER A 53 1.85 3.26 9.37
CA SER A 53 1.70 3.76 10.73
C SER A 53 0.32 3.44 11.31
N ARG A 54 -0.72 3.47 10.48
CA ARG A 54 -2.11 3.16 10.89
C ARG A 54 -2.29 1.71 11.30
N TRP A 55 -1.63 0.78 10.62
CA TRP A 55 -1.74 -0.66 10.87
C TRP A 55 -0.51 -1.23 11.59
N ARG A 56 0.24 -0.36 12.25
CA ARG A 56 1.46 -0.71 12.96
C ARG A 56 1.17 -1.76 14.02
N ARG A 57 2.07 -2.75 14.10
CA ARG A 57 2.11 -3.76 15.13
C ARG A 57 3.19 -3.40 16.14
N ASP A 58 2.81 -3.28 17.41
CA ASP A 58 3.76 -2.98 18.50
C ASP A 58 4.64 -4.19 18.85
N ASP A 59 4.26 -5.40 18.40
CA ASP A 59 4.98 -6.66 18.57
C ASP A 59 5.85 -7.05 17.36
N ALA A 60 5.98 -6.16 16.37
CA ALA A 60 6.78 -6.40 15.17
C ALA A 60 8.08 -5.59 15.17
N ILE A 61 9.17 -6.19 14.65
CA ILE A 61 10.46 -5.50 14.49
C ILE A 61 10.29 -4.35 13.48
N GLN A 62 10.57 -3.13 13.93
CA GLN A 62 10.69 -1.97 13.05
C GLN A 62 12.16 -1.81 12.65
N VAL A 63 12.47 -2.01 11.37
CA VAL A 63 13.78 -1.61 10.83
C VAL A 63 13.72 -0.11 10.55
N ARG A 64 14.43 0.69 11.35
CA ARG A 64 14.64 2.12 11.11
C ARG A 64 16.04 2.28 10.51
N ASN A 65 16.13 3.02 9.40
CA ASN A 65 17.41 3.45 8.82
C ASN A 65 18.08 4.51 9.71
#